data_AF-A0A7G7YN74-F1
#
_entry.id   AF-A0A7G7YN74-F1
#
_cell.length_a   1.000
_cell.length_b   1.000
_cell.length_c   1.000
_cell.angle_alpha   90.00
_cell.angle_beta   90.00
_cell.angle_gamma   90.00
#
_symmetry.space_group_name_H-M   'P 1'
#
loop_
_entity.id
_entity.type
_entity.pdbx_description
1 polymer ?
#
loop_
_entity_poly.entity_id
_entity_poly.type
_entity_poly.pdbx_seq_one_letter_code
_entity_poly.pdbx_strand_id
1 'polypeptide(L)' 'MNNVNPAIIADAHRRRREEENKTPEQCHEELATAVDELLSRDVHVSEEVELLEQAHRLVNEALGHS' A
#
# COMPACT_ATOMS: atom_id res chain seq x y z
N MET A 1 -27.14 14.98 15.70
CA MET A 1 -26.59 16.14 14.95
C MET A 1 -25.08 16.11 15.15
N ASN A 2 -24.30 15.86 14.09
CA ASN A 2 -22.84 15.73 14.20
C ASN A 2 -22.22 17.10 14.50
N ASN A 3 -21.68 17.24 15.71
CA ASN A 3 -20.99 18.43 16.18
C ASN A 3 -19.58 18.45 15.57
N VAL A 4 -19.49 18.66 14.26
CA VAL A 4 -18.19 18.73 13.56
C VAL A 4 -17.50 20.01 13.99
N ASN A 5 -16.40 19.86 14.73
CA ASN A 5 -15.64 20.98 15.26
C ASN A 5 -15.09 21.83 14.09
N PRO A 6 -15.34 23.15 14.06
CA PRO A 6 -14.86 24.04 12.99
C PRO A 6 -13.34 24.02 12.81
N ALA A 7 -12.58 23.69 13.87
CA ALA A 7 -11.12 23.52 13.78
C ALA A 7 -10.73 22.31 12.91
N ILE A 8 -11.52 21.23 12.94
CA ILE A 8 -11.31 20.04 12.09
C ILE A 8 -11.60 20.36 10.63
N ILE A 9 -12.62 21.18 10.37
CA ILE A 9 -12.98 21.63 9.02
C ILE A 9 -11.90 22.57 8.46
N ALA A 10 -11.40 23.52 9.26
CA ALA A 10 -10.34 24.43 8.86
C ALA A 10 -9.02 23.69 8.56
N ASP A 11 -8.67 22.70 9.39
CA ASP A 11 -7.50 21.85 9.17
C ASP A 11 -7.62 21.02 7.89
N ALA A 12 -8.78 20.42 7.63
CA ALA A 12 -9.04 19.67 6.40
C ALA A 12 -8.96 20.55 5.15
N HIS A 13 -9.49 21.77 5.20
CA HIS A 13 -9.38 22.72 4.09
C HIS A 13 -7.94 23.17 3.83
N ARG A 14 -7.15 23.36 4.89
CA ARG A 14 -5.73 23.70 4.77
C ARG A 14 -4.95 22.58 4.08
N ARG A 15 -5.10 21.34 4.55
CA ARG A 15 -4.42 20.17 3.95
C ARG A 15 -4.78 19.99 2.48
N ARG A 16 -6.06 20.16 2.14
CA ARG A 16 -6.51 20.11 0.74
C ARG A 16 -5.82 21.16 -0.14
N ARG A 17 -5.68 22.40 0.35
CA ARG A 17 -4.97 23.45 -0.40
C ARG A 17 -3.48 23.19 -0.52
N GLU A 18 -2.88 22.58 0.50
CA GLU A 18 -1.47 22.17 0.48
C GLU A 18 -1.26 21.07 -0.57
N GLU A 19 -2.18 20.10 -0.68
CA GLU A 19 -2.19 19.07 -1.73
C GLU A 19 -2.44 19.64 -3.14
N GLU A 20 -3.36 20.58 -3.30
CA GLU A 20 -3.67 21.24 -4.58
C GLU A 20 -2.52 22.11 -5.11
N ASN A 21 -1.65 22.59 -4.21
CA ASN A 21 -0.51 23.45 -4.56
C ASN A 21 0.81 22.69 -4.74
N LYS A 22 0.82 21.36 -4.62
CA LYS A 22 2.03 20.57 -4.85
C LYS A 22 2.47 20.69 -6.29
N THR A 23 3.76 20.93 -6.49
CA THR A 23 4.33 20.87 -7.85
C THR A 23 4.43 19.41 -8.29
N PRO A 24 4.47 19.13 -9.60
CA PRO A 24 4.68 17.78 -10.11
C PRO A 24 5.92 17.09 -9.54
N GLU A 25 7.00 17.85 -9.31
CA GLU A 25 8.24 17.35 -8.72
C GLU A 25 8.05 16.89 -7.27
N GLN A 26 7.28 17.64 -6.47
CA GLN A 26 6.97 17.28 -5.08
C GLN A 26 6.08 16.03 -5.02
N CYS A 27 5.10 15.93 -5.92
CA CYS A 27 4.28 14.72 -6.06
C CYS A 27 5.14 13.50 -6.43
N HIS A 28 6.12 13.66 -7.32
CA HIS A 28 7.02 12.57 -7.70
C HIS A 28 7.92 12.13 -6.54
N GLU A 29 8.44 13.07 -5.75
CA GLU A 29 9.29 12.76 -4.59
C GLU A 29 8.51 12.02 -3.48
N GLU A 30 7.27 12.45 -3.21
CA GLU A 30 6.38 11.75 -2.26
C GLU A 30 6.01 10.36 -2.76
N LEU A 31 5.71 10.20 -4.05
CA LEU A 31 5.42 8.91 -4.67
C LEU A 31 6.64 7.99 -4.63
N ALA A 32 7.83 8.50 -4.94
CA ALA A 32 9.07 7.73 -4.87
C ALA A 32 9.34 7.24 -3.44
N THR A 33 9.16 8.12 -2.46
CA THR A 33 9.30 7.77 -1.03
C THR A 33 8.30 6.71 -0.60
N ALA A 34 7.02 6.86 -0.99
CA ALA A 34 5.99 5.89 -0.65
C ALA A 34 6.22 4.52 -1.32
N VAL A 35 6.76 4.51 -2.54
CA VAL A 35 7.16 3.29 -3.24
C VAL A 35 8.36 2.65 -2.56
N ASP A 36 9.39 3.41 -2.21
CA ASP A 36 10.56 2.91 -1.48
C ASP A 36 10.16 2.36 -0.10
N GLU A 37 9.27 3.04 0.62
CA GLU A 37 8.71 2.54 1.88
C GLU A 37 7.96 1.21 1.66
N LEU A 38 7.13 1.11 0.62
CA LEU A 38 6.40 -0.11 0.29
C LEU A 38 7.32 -1.27 -0.10
N LEU A 39 8.39 -0.99 -0.84
CA LEU A 39 9.40 -1.97 -1.25
C LEU A 39 10.35 -2.35 -0.12
N SER A 40 10.60 -1.43 0.82
CA SER A 40 11.42 -1.67 2.02
C SER A 40 10.70 -2.48 3.10
N ARG A 41 9.36 -2.46 3.07
CA ARG A 41 8.58 -3.42 3.85
C ARG A 41 8.89 -4.77 3.23
N ASP A 42 9.59 -5.62 3.97
CA ASP A 42 9.78 -7.04 3.66
C ASP A 42 8.40 -7.66 3.38
N VAL A 43 7.97 -7.60 2.12
CA VAL A 43 6.91 -8.46 1.60
C VAL A 43 7.50 -9.84 1.81
N HIS A 44 6.89 -10.57 2.73
CA HIS A 44 7.36 -11.86 3.17
C HIS A 44 7.44 -12.77 1.94
N VAL A 45 8.61 -12.83 1.32
CA VAL A 45 8.95 -13.83 0.31
C VAL A 45 8.66 -15.23 0.87
N SER A 46 8.63 -15.38 2.21
CA SER A 46 8.11 -16.55 2.93
C SER A 46 6.66 -16.89 2.56
N GLU A 47 5.73 -15.94 2.56
CA GLU A 47 4.31 -16.23 2.29
C GLU A 47 4.09 -16.59 0.82
N GLU A 48 4.77 -15.91 -0.11
CA GLU A 48 4.67 -16.23 -1.54
C GLU A 48 5.31 -17.58 -1.87
N VAL A 49 6.44 -17.93 -1.25
CA VAL A 49 7.09 -19.24 -1.40
C VAL A 49 6.26 -20.36 -0.78
N GLU A 50 5.70 -20.17 0.42
CA GLU A 50 4.81 -21.15 1.06
C GLU A 50 3.56 -21.41 0.21
N LEU A 51 2.97 -20.35 -0.38
CA LEU A 51 1.83 -20.48 -1.28
C LEU A 51 2.21 -21.24 -2.57
N LEU A 52 3.40 -20.97 -3.12
CA LEU A 52 3.91 -21.67 -4.30
C LEU A 52 4.15 -23.15 -4.02
N GLU A 53 4.75 -23.49 -2.88
CA GLU A 53 4.97 -24.88 -2.46
C GLU A 53 3.66 -25.62 -2.21
N GLN A 54 2.65 -24.95 -1.64
CA GLN A 54 1.35 -25.53 -1.42
C GLN A 54 0.60 -25.76 -2.74
N ALA A 55 0.64 -24.79 -3.67
CA ALA A 55 0.10 -24.97 -5.02
C ALA A 55 0.80 -26.11 -5.76
N HIS A 56 2.13 -26.21 -5.66
CA HIS A 56 2.89 -27.28 -6.31
C HIS A 56 2.55 -28.67 -5.74
N ARG A 57 2.39 -28.79 -4.41
CA ARG A 57 1.91 -30.04 -3.78
C ARG A 57 0.53 -30.46 -4.30
N LEU A 58 -0.42 -29.54 -4.34
CA LEU A 58 -1.78 -29.82 -4.82
C LEU A 58 -1.81 -30.26 -6.29
N VAL A 59 -0.99 -29.63 -7.13
CA VAL A 59 -0.86 -30.01 -8.56
C VAL A 59 -0.27 -31.41 -8.70
N ASN A 60 0.78 -31.75 -7.95
CA ASN A 60 1.40 -33.07 -8.02
C ASN A 60 0.46 -34.19 -7.51
N GLU A 61 -0.31 -33.91 -6.46
CA GLU A 61 -1.34 -34.82 -5.94
C GLU A 61 -2.46 -35.03 -6.98
N ALA A 62 -2.95 -33.97 -7.62
CA ALA A 62 -3.98 -34.06 -8.66
C ALA A 62 -3.50 -34.79 -9.92
N LEU A 63 -2.20 -34.71 -10.23
CA LEU A 63 -1.57 -35.42 -11.34
C LEU A 63 -1.18 -36.86 -10.98
N GLY A 64 -1.44 -37.33 -9.75
CA GLY A 64 -1.15 -38.70 -9.32
C GLY A 64 0.33 -39.00 -9.10
N HIS A 65 1.18 -37.97 -8.99
CA HIS A 65 2.59 -38.11 -8.67
C HIS A 65 2.77 -38.02 -7.15
N SER A 66 2.44 -39.12 -6.45
CA SER A 66 2.79 -39.35 -5.03
C SER A 66 4.13 -40.04 -4.90
#